data_AF-A0A2E7ANE8-F1
#
_entry.id   AF-A0A2E7ANE8-F1
#
_cell.length_a   1.000
_cell.length_b   1.000
_cell.length_c   1.000
_cell.angle_alpha   90.00
_cell.angle_beta   90.00
_cell.angle_gamma   90.00
#
_symmetry.space_group_name_H-M   'P 1'
#
loop_
_entity.id
_entity.type
_entity.pdbx_description
1 polymer ?
#
loop_
_entity_poly.entity_id
_entity_poly.type
_entity_poly.pdbx_seq_one_letter_code
_entity_poly.pdbx_strand_id
1 'polypeptide(L)'
;MVGRVLRKHGVVTRDSKTKTYELAGYEGLTPKEIENLNALLQAKLRSFEEAHGGSVWDHRRKGGSYVSGTLRYEILKDAQGRCELCGISKDEKHLQVDHIVPRNHGGSDDPSNLQALCYSCNAMKRDRDDTDFRVFRELFDHAEPDCIFCDIDSERVIAEEPLARVIRDAYPVTDLHTLIVPRRHVASYFELGRSELNACNRL
;
A
#
# COMPACT_ATOMS: atom_id res chain seq x y z
N MET A 1 -7.94 11.87 -9.06
CA MET A 1 -9.28 12.40 -9.43
C MET A 1 -9.18 13.11 -10.77
N VAL A 2 -9.83 12.60 -11.82
CA VAL A 2 -9.68 13.05 -13.22
C VAL A 2 -9.92 14.55 -13.39
N GLY A 3 -10.91 15.13 -12.68
CA GLY A 3 -11.19 16.56 -12.70
C GLY A 3 -10.04 17.45 -12.21
N ARG A 4 -9.16 16.98 -11.32
CA ARG A 4 -7.97 17.76 -10.89
C ARG A 4 -6.92 17.83 -12.01
N VAL A 5 -6.75 16.75 -12.76
CA VAL A 5 -5.76 16.65 -13.85
C VAL A 5 -6.19 17.54 -15.01
N LEU A 6 -7.45 17.43 -15.46
CA LEU A 6 -7.97 18.24 -16.56
C LEU A 6 -7.94 19.74 -16.26
N ARG A 7 -8.19 20.15 -15.01
CA ARG A 7 -8.02 21.55 -14.57
C ARG A 7 -6.56 22.01 -14.60
N LYS A 8 -5.62 21.16 -14.16
CA LYS A 8 -4.18 21.48 -14.19
C LYS A 8 -3.70 21.74 -15.62
N HIS A 9 -4.25 21.03 -16.59
CA HIS A 9 -3.94 21.21 -18.01
C HIS A 9 -4.82 22.24 -18.72
N GLY A 10 -5.65 23.00 -18.00
CA GLY A 10 -6.45 24.09 -18.57
C GLY A 10 -7.58 23.64 -19.50
N VAL A 11 -7.93 22.36 -19.53
CA VAL A 11 -8.96 21.82 -20.43
C VAL A 11 -10.36 22.18 -19.92
N VAL A 12 -10.54 22.21 -18.60
CA VAL A 12 -11.83 22.49 -17.97
C VAL A 12 -11.71 23.50 -16.84
N THR A 13 -12.73 24.33 -16.67
CA THR A 13 -12.99 25.14 -15.49
C THR A 13 -13.91 24.36 -14.55
N ARG A 14 -13.95 24.73 -13.27
CA ARG A 14 -14.85 24.13 -12.28
C ARG A 14 -15.55 25.24 -11.51
N ASP A 15 -16.87 25.22 -11.54
CA ASP A 15 -17.69 26.05 -10.68
C ASP A 15 -17.58 25.56 -9.23
N SER A 16 -17.22 26.47 -8.33
CA SER A 16 -17.00 26.15 -6.91
C SER A 16 -18.30 25.92 -6.13
N LYS A 17 -19.41 26.51 -6.57
CA LYS A 17 -20.73 26.46 -5.94
C LYS A 17 -21.53 25.24 -6.41
N THR A 18 -21.65 25.05 -7.72
CA THR A 18 -22.42 23.93 -8.30
C THR A 18 -21.60 22.63 -8.39
N LYS A 19 -20.27 22.73 -8.23
CA LYS A 19 -19.30 21.64 -8.41
C LYS A 19 -19.32 21.04 -9.83
N THR A 20 -19.86 21.74 -10.81
CA THR A 20 -19.83 21.33 -12.23
C THR A 20 -18.50 21.67 -12.89
N TYR A 21 -18.18 20.96 -13.97
CA TYR A 21 -17.01 21.21 -14.81
C TYR A 21 -17.48 21.67 -16.18
N GLU A 22 -16.81 22.66 -16.74
CA GLU A 22 -17.13 23.24 -18.05
C GLU A 22 -15.86 23.26 -18.91
N LEU A 23 -16.01 23.07 -20.21
CA LEU A 23 -14.89 23.10 -21.14
C LEU A 23 -14.41 24.55 -21.29
N ALA A 24 -13.10 24.78 -21.12
CA ALA A 24 -12.55 26.11 -21.28
C ALA A 24 -12.76 26.63 -22.72
N GLY A 25 -13.28 27.85 -22.86
CA GLY A 25 -13.55 28.46 -24.17
C GLY A 25 -14.88 28.06 -24.83
N TYR A 26 -15.72 27.27 -24.15
CA TYR A 26 -17.04 26.87 -24.67
C TYR A 26 -17.99 28.06 -24.93
N GLU A 27 -17.88 29.13 -24.13
CA GLU A 27 -18.73 30.33 -24.22
C GLU A 27 -18.65 31.05 -25.58
N GLY A 28 -17.56 30.85 -26.33
CA GLY A 28 -17.36 31.46 -27.64
C GLY A 28 -17.93 30.67 -28.83
N LEU A 29 -18.54 29.50 -28.59
CA LEU A 29 -19.04 28.63 -29.65
C LEU A 29 -20.50 28.93 -29.98
N THR A 30 -20.81 28.92 -31.28
CA THR A 30 -22.20 28.98 -31.76
C THR A 30 -22.95 27.68 -31.46
N PRO A 31 -24.29 27.70 -31.40
CA PRO A 31 -25.08 26.48 -31.21
C PRO A 31 -24.76 25.38 -32.23
N LYS A 32 -24.43 25.76 -33.47
CA LYS A 32 -24.07 24.81 -34.53
C LYS A 32 -22.69 24.19 -34.33
N GLU A 33 -21.72 24.98 -33.88
CA GLU A 33 -20.39 24.47 -33.53
C GLU A 33 -20.43 23.54 -32.32
N ILE A 34 -21.28 23.86 -31.33
CA ILE A 34 -21.53 23.00 -30.17
C ILE A 34 -22.12 21.66 -30.61
N GLU A 35 -23.13 21.68 -31.48
CA GLU A 35 -23.73 20.46 -32.04
C GLU A 35 -22.69 19.59 -32.76
N ASN A 36 -21.86 20.21 -33.61
CA ASN A 36 -20.79 19.53 -34.33
C ASN A 36 -19.73 18.96 -33.38
N LEU A 37 -19.33 19.72 -32.37
CA LEU A 37 -18.34 19.28 -31.37
C LEU A 37 -18.85 18.10 -30.57
N ASN A 38 -20.12 18.13 -30.15
CA ASN A 38 -20.75 17.01 -29.47
C ASN A 38 -20.77 15.76 -30.36
N ALA A 39 -21.10 15.89 -31.64
CA ALA A 39 -21.08 14.77 -32.58
C ALA A 39 -19.67 14.15 -32.70
N LEU A 40 -18.62 14.99 -32.80
CA LEU A 40 -17.23 14.54 -32.84
C LEU A 40 -16.79 13.85 -31.55
N LEU A 41 -17.14 14.40 -30.39
CA LEU A 41 -16.83 13.82 -29.09
C LEU A 41 -17.51 12.46 -28.92
N GLN A 42 -18.79 12.34 -29.30
CA GLN A 42 -19.53 11.08 -29.26
C GLN A 42 -18.94 10.03 -30.22
N ALA A 43 -18.49 10.44 -31.40
CA ALA A 43 -17.80 9.54 -32.33
C ALA A 43 -16.47 9.03 -31.74
N LYS A 44 -15.67 9.91 -31.13
CA LYS A 44 -14.42 9.52 -30.47
C LYS A 44 -14.64 8.61 -29.26
N LEU A 45 -15.66 8.87 -28.44
CA LEU A 45 -16.01 8.03 -27.31
C LEU A 45 -16.38 6.62 -27.77
N ARG A 46 -17.25 6.49 -28.79
CA ARG A 46 -17.61 5.18 -29.36
C ARG A 46 -16.40 4.42 -29.89
N SER A 47 -15.55 5.08 -30.69
CA SER A 47 -14.32 4.46 -31.21
C SER A 47 -13.39 3.99 -30.08
N PHE A 48 -13.29 4.77 -29.00
CA PHE A 48 -12.51 4.39 -27.83
C PHE A 48 -13.12 3.17 -27.10
N GLU A 49 -14.43 3.14 -26.90
CA GLU A 49 -15.15 2.02 -26.28
C GLU A 49 -15.05 0.74 -27.09
N GLU A 50 -15.18 0.82 -28.43
CA GLU A 50 -15.03 -0.33 -29.34
C GLU A 50 -13.61 -0.90 -29.30
N ALA A 51 -12.59 -0.04 -29.27
CA ALA A 51 -11.19 -0.47 -29.25
C ALA A 51 -10.74 -1.10 -27.91
N HIS A 52 -11.40 -0.74 -26.80
CA HIS A 52 -10.98 -1.15 -25.46
C HIS A 52 -12.00 -2.02 -24.72
N GLY A 53 -13.14 -2.32 -25.34
CA GLY A 53 -14.22 -3.13 -24.77
C GLY A 53 -14.89 -2.52 -23.54
N GLY A 54 -15.80 -3.28 -22.92
CA GLY A 54 -16.54 -2.86 -21.72
C GLY A 54 -15.67 -2.69 -20.46
N SER A 55 -14.40 -3.13 -20.49
CA SER A 55 -13.49 -3.07 -19.34
C SER A 55 -13.02 -1.66 -19.00
N VAL A 56 -13.13 -0.72 -19.94
CA VAL A 56 -12.91 0.72 -19.69
C VAL A 56 -13.78 1.22 -18.53
N TRP A 57 -14.99 0.67 -18.41
CA TRP A 57 -15.96 1.05 -17.39
C TRP A 57 -15.97 0.13 -16.17
N ASP A 58 -15.08 -0.87 -16.09
CA ASP A 58 -15.04 -1.81 -14.96
C ASP A 58 -14.79 -1.08 -13.63
N HIS A 59 -14.01 0.00 -13.62
CA HIS A 59 -13.81 0.85 -12.44
C HIS A 59 -15.07 1.62 -11.99
N ARG A 60 -16.12 1.69 -12.84
CA ARG A 60 -17.43 2.27 -12.55
C ARG A 60 -18.53 1.23 -12.39
N ARG A 61 -18.28 -0.05 -12.71
CA ARG A 61 -19.21 -1.12 -12.34
C ARG A 61 -19.35 -1.09 -10.83
N LYS A 62 -20.60 -1.04 -10.34
CA LYS A 62 -20.92 -1.30 -8.94
C LYS A 62 -20.59 -2.78 -8.66
N GLY A 63 -19.31 -3.05 -8.44
CA GLY A 63 -18.77 -4.38 -8.20
C GLY A 63 -17.58 -4.23 -7.26
N GLY A 64 -17.89 -4.27 -5.97
CA GLY A 64 -16.92 -4.12 -4.90
C GLY A 64 -17.44 -3.10 -3.90
N SER A 65 -18.02 -3.56 -2.80
CA SER A 65 -18.42 -2.71 -1.67
C SER A 65 -17.27 -1.76 -1.29
N TYR A 66 -17.64 -0.53 -0.99
CA TYR A 66 -16.71 0.51 -0.56
C TYR A 66 -16.28 0.20 0.88
N VAL A 67 -15.01 -0.13 1.12
CA VAL A 67 -14.45 -0.07 2.48
C VAL A 67 -14.54 1.39 2.93
N SER A 68 -15.23 1.64 4.04
CA SER A 68 -15.47 3.01 4.50
C SER A 68 -14.14 3.74 4.72
N GLY A 69 -14.15 5.06 4.55
CA GLY A 69 -12.94 5.87 4.77
C GLY A 69 -12.40 5.74 6.20
N THR A 70 -13.30 5.60 7.18
CA THR A 70 -12.98 5.37 8.59
C THR A 70 -12.29 4.03 8.79
N LEU A 71 -12.88 2.95 8.27
CA LEU A 71 -12.31 1.60 8.36
C LEU A 71 -10.95 1.53 7.67
N ARG A 72 -10.83 2.18 6.51
CA ARG A 72 -9.55 2.30 5.81
C ARG A 72 -8.50 3.00 6.65
N TYR A 73 -8.87 4.06 7.36
CA TYR A 73 -7.96 4.79 8.24
C TYR A 73 -7.51 3.93 9.43
N GLU A 74 -8.43 3.19 10.04
CA GLU A 74 -8.14 2.28 11.17
C GLU A 74 -7.14 1.20 10.78
N ILE A 75 -7.40 0.44 9.69
CA ILE A 75 -6.49 -0.61 9.22
C ILE A 75 -5.09 -0.06 8.91
N LEU A 76 -5.00 1.11 8.25
CA LEU A 76 -3.69 1.72 7.95
C LEU A 76 -2.98 2.27 9.19
N LYS A 77 -3.74 2.70 10.20
CA LYS A 77 -3.21 3.18 11.49
C LYS A 77 -2.66 2.01 12.30
N ASP A 78 -3.39 0.90 12.37
CA ASP A 78 -2.97 -0.31 13.07
C ASP A 78 -1.74 -0.92 12.40
N ALA A 79 -1.68 -0.83 11.07
CA ALA A 79 -0.48 -1.18 10.31
C ALA A 79 0.68 -0.18 10.48
N GLN A 80 0.55 0.86 11.32
CA GLN A 80 1.55 1.90 11.57
C GLN A 80 2.15 2.51 10.29
N GLY A 81 1.36 2.57 9.22
CA GLY A 81 1.82 3.05 7.93
C GLY A 81 2.88 2.18 7.27
N ARG A 82 2.91 0.86 7.51
CA ARG A 82 3.79 -0.09 6.84
C ARG A 82 2.99 -1.19 6.13
N CYS A 83 3.55 -1.73 5.05
CA CYS A 83 3.02 -2.93 4.40
C CYS A 83 3.21 -4.15 5.30
N GLU A 84 2.16 -4.91 5.53
CA GLU A 84 2.19 -6.07 6.44
C GLU A 84 2.90 -7.28 5.81
N LEU A 85 3.00 -7.36 4.47
CA LEU A 85 3.79 -8.38 3.79
C LEU A 85 5.29 -8.05 3.73
N CYS A 86 5.67 -6.81 3.38
CA CYS A 86 7.08 -6.48 3.08
C CYS A 86 7.71 -5.43 3.98
N GLY A 87 6.97 -4.87 4.93
CA GLY A 87 7.45 -3.88 5.90
C GLY A 87 7.68 -2.47 5.34
N ILE A 88 7.57 -2.25 4.02
CA ILE A 88 7.88 -0.97 3.39
C ILE A 88 6.97 0.16 3.91
N SER A 89 7.54 1.36 4.10
CA SER A 89 6.79 2.51 4.61
C SER A 89 5.79 3.05 3.58
N LYS A 90 4.67 3.60 4.05
CA LYS A 90 3.71 4.38 3.25
C LYS A 90 4.35 5.57 2.55
N ASP A 91 5.45 6.08 3.08
CA ASP A 91 6.19 7.21 2.51
C ASP A 91 7.03 6.77 1.30
N GLU A 92 7.39 5.48 1.24
CA GLU A 92 8.13 4.87 0.12
C GLU A 92 7.18 4.25 -0.91
N LYS A 93 6.11 3.56 -0.48
CA LYS A 93 5.08 3.00 -1.36
C LYS A 93 3.68 3.20 -0.83
N HIS A 94 2.76 3.58 -1.71
CA HIS A 94 1.35 3.71 -1.37
C HIS A 94 0.75 2.38 -0.85
N LEU A 95 0.13 2.46 0.33
CA LEU A 95 -0.57 1.35 0.98
C LEU A 95 -2.06 1.30 0.61
N GLN A 96 -2.57 0.09 0.52
CA GLN A 96 -3.94 -0.24 0.21
C GLN A 96 -4.47 -1.19 1.28
N VAL A 97 -5.76 -1.07 1.57
CA VAL A 97 -6.47 -2.08 2.35
C VAL A 97 -6.82 -3.21 1.39
N ASP A 98 -6.36 -4.40 1.73
CA ASP A 98 -6.58 -5.64 1.00
C ASP A 98 -7.34 -6.64 1.88
N HIS A 99 -8.07 -7.55 1.25
CA HIS A 99 -8.79 -8.61 1.92
C HIS A 99 -7.87 -9.83 2.09
N ILE A 100 -7.82 -10.39 3.30
CA ILE A 100 -7.10 -11.64 3.60
C ILE A 100 -7.72 -12.75 2.74
N VAL A 101 -8.95 -13.15 3.04
CA VAL A 101 -9.76 -13.97 2.13
C VAL A 101 -10.30 -13.05 1.03
N PRO A 102 -9.97 -13.29 -0.26
CA PRO A 102 -10.45 -12.46 -1.35
C PRO A 102 -11.99 -12.46 -1.42
N ARG A 103 -12.58 -11.34 -1.83
CA ARG A 103 -14.06 -11.23 -1.96
C ARG A 103 -14.66 -12.27 -2.90
N ASN A 104 -13.97 -12.60 -3.99
CA ASN A 104 -14.43 -13.62 -4.95
C ASN A 104 -14.45 -15.03 -4.32
N HIS A 105 -13.79 -15.23 -3.17
CA HIS A 105 -13.82 -16.44 -2.36
C HIS A 105 -14.68 -16.30 -1.10
N GLY A 106 -15.54 -15.28 -1.03
CA GLY A 106 -16.46 -15.07 0.10
C GLY A 106 -15.91 -14.21 1.24
N GLY A 107 -14.77 -13.52 1.05
CA GLY A 107 -14.21 -12.62 2.04
C GLY A 107 -15.13 -11.46 2.44
N SER A 108 -15.24 -11.21 3.74
CA SER A 108 -16.04 -10.13 4.32
C SER A 108 -15.29 -8.80 4.33
N ASP A 109 -16.01 -7.68 4.52
CA ASP A 109 -15.43 -6.37 4.82
C ASP A 109 -15.19 -6.13 6.31
N ASP A 110 -15.28 -7.20 7.12
CA ASP A 110 -14.99 -7.11 8.55
C ASP A 110 -13.50 -6.77 8.77
N PRO A 111 -13.15 -5.92 9.75
CA PRO A 111 -11.75 -5.61 10.06
C PRO A 111 -10.86 -6.86 10.23
N SER A 112 -11.41 -7.97 10.73
CA SER A 112 -10.69 -9.23 10.89
C SER A 112 -10.25 -9.86 9.56
N ASN A 113 -10.88 -9.50 8.43
CA ASN A 113 -10.51 -9.95 7.08
C ASN A 113 -9.73 -8.89 6.29
N LEU A 114 -9.31 -7.78 6.92
CA LEU A 114 -8.61 -6.69 6.25
C LEU A 114 -7.15 -6.57 6.72
N GLN A 115 -6.27 -6.24 5.79
CA GLN A 115 -4.84 -6.03 6.02
C GLN A 115 -4.29 -4.88 5.15
N ALA A 116 -3.15 -4.29 5.54
CA ALA A 116 -2.52 -3.18 4.84
C ALA A 116 -1.35 -3.65 3.97
N LEU A 117 -1.50 -3.60 2.64
CA LEU A 117 -0.47 -3.99 1.69
C LEU A 117 -0.05 -2.83 0.77
N CYS A 118 1.23 -2.75 0.43
CA CYS A 118 1.65 -1.83 -0.64
C CYS A 118 1.11 -2.29 -2.00
N TYR A 119 0.97 -1.35 -2.94
CA TYR A 119 0.40 -1.65 -4.26
C TYR A 119 1.09 -2.83 -4.99
N SER A 120 2.40 -3.02 -4.80
CA SER A 120 3.13 -4.14 -5.41
C SER A 120 2.79 -5.48 -4.76
N CYS A 121 2.74 -5.53 -3.43
CA CYS A 121 2.40 -6.74 -2.68
C CYS A 121 0.95 -7.17 -2.94
N ASN A 122 0.02 -6.21 -2.92
CA ASN A 122 -1.38 -6.48 -3.23
C ASN A 122 -1.55 -7.06 -4.66
N ALA A 123 -0.89 -6.45 -5.65
CA ALA A 123 -0.94 -6.92 -7.03
C ALA A 123 -0.31 -8.31 -7.25
N MET A 124 0.60 -8.73 -6.37
CA MET A 124 1.21 -10.06 -6.38
C MET A 124 0.31 -11.11 -5.72
N LYS A 125 -0.27 -10.79 -4.56
CA LYS A 125 -1.19 -11.67 -3.81
C LYS A 125 -2.43 -12.01 -4.63
N ARG A 126 -3.13 -10.99 -5.13
CA ARG A 126 -4.41 -11.12 -5.85
C ARG A 126 -5.40 -12.01 -5.08
N ASP A 127 -6.20 -12.76 -5.82
CA ASP A 127 -7.13 -13.78 -5.35
C ASP A 127 -6.47 -15.17 -5.16
N ARG A 128 -5.14 -15.26 -5.19
CA ARG A 128 -4.41 -16.54 -5.19
C ARG A 128 -3.94 -17.01 -3.82
N ASP A 129 -4.00 -16.14 -2.83
CA ASP A 129 -3.40 -16.34 -1.52
C ASP A 129 -4.30 -15.65 -0.47
N ASP A 130 -4.60 -16.36 0.60
CA ASP A 130 -5.41 -15.94 1.74
C ASP A 130 -4.61 -15.84 3.06
N THR A 131 -3.28 -15.76 2.96
CA THR A 131 -2.40 -15.57 4.10
C THR A 131 -2.69 -14.24 4.81
N ASP A 132 -2.78 -14.33 6.13
CA ASP A 132 -2.85 -13.18 7.02
C ASP A 132 -1.44 -12.64 7.28
N PHE A 133 -1.08 -11.54 6.60
CA PHE A 133 0.25 -10.94 6.77
C PHE A 133 0.36 -10.06 8.02
N ARG A 134 -0.72 -9.83 8.77
CA ARG A 134 -0.68 -9.06 10.03
C ARG A 134 0.17 -9.75 11.08
N VAL A 135 0.16 -11.09 11.09
CA VAL A 135 0.88 -11.94 12.04
C VAL A 135 2.38 -11.68 12.01
N PHE A 136 2.94 -11.25 10.87
CA PHE A 136 4.36 -10.91 10.81
C PHE A 136 4.72 -9.82 11.83
N ARG A 137 3.87 -8.80 12.00
CA ARG A 137 4.09 -7.77 13.02
C ARG A 137 4.14 -8.36 14.41
N GLU A 138 3.17 -9.21 14.77
CA GLU A 138 3.13 -9.86 16.09
C GLU A 138 4.40 -10.68 16.34
N LEU A 139 4.91 -11.38 15.31
CA LEU A 139 6.16 -12.13 15.40
C LEU A 139 7.39 -11.23 15.60
N PHE A 140 7.45 -10.07 14.95
CA PHE A 140 8.59 -9.13 15.05
C PHE A 140 8.52 -8.24 16.30
N ASP A 141 7.32 -7.94 16.79
CA ASP A 141 7.10 -7.13 17.99
C ASP A 141 7.11 -7.99 19.28
N HIS A 142 7.13 -9.33 19.13
CA HIS A 142 7.23 -10.24 20.26
C HIS A 142 8.60 -10.13 20.95
N ALA A 143 8.59 -9.64 22.19
CA ALA A 143 9.74 -9.67 23.09
C ALA A 143 9.57 -10.83 24.08
N GLU A 144 10.46 -11.83 23.99
CA GLU A 144 10.50 -12.90 25.00
C GLU A 144 10.95 -12.32 26.34
N PRO A 145 10.18 -12.54 27.42
CA PRO A 145 10.62 -12.22 28.77
C PRO A 145 12.00 -12.82 29.05
N ASP A 146 12.85 -12.06 29.73
CA ASP A 146 14.22 -12.45 30.10
C ASP A 146 15.20 -12.67 28.94
N CYS A 147 14.82 -12.38 27.68
CA CYS A 147 15.76 -12.41 26.56
C CYS A 147 16.57 -11.11 26.44
N ILE A 148 17.87 -11.20 26.69
CA ILE A 148 18.83 -10.07 26.57
C ILE A 148 18.94 -9.47 25.15
N PHE A 149 18.44 -10.19 24.15
CA PHE A 149 18.43 -9.74 22.75
C PHE A 149 17.10 -9.11 22.33
N CYS A 150 16.04 -9.32 23.12
CA CYS A 150 14.77 -8.62 22.94
C CYS A 150 14.79 -7.26 23.65
N ASP A 151 15.39 -7.19 24.86
CA ASP A 151 15.55 -5.96 25.64
C ASP A 151 16.99 -5.43 25.55
N ILE A 152 17.33 -4.85 24.40
CA ILE A 152 18.67 -4.29 24.14
C ILE A 152 18.68 -2.80 24.46
N ASP A 153 19.67 -2.39 25.25
CA ASP A 153 19.99 -0.98 25.48
C ASP A 153 20.33 -0.26 24.16
N SER A 154 19.60 0.83 23.88
CA SER A 154 19.76 1.61 22.65
C SER A 154 21.16 2.20 22.50
N GLU A 155 21.89 2.41 23.59
CA GLU A 155 23.29 2.90 23.54
C GLU A 155 24.26 1.87 22.91
N ARG A 156 23.90 0.58 22.93
CA ARG A 156 24.73 -0.49 22.34
C ARG A 156 24.50 -0.68 20.86
N VAL A 157 23.45 -0.09 20.28
CA VAL A 157 23.07 -0.24 18.88
C VAL A 157 23.95 0.66 18.00
N ILE A 158 24.63 0.08 17.01
CA ILE A 158 25.53 0.82 16.12
C ILE A 158 25.01 0.96 14.68
N ALA A 159 24.11 0.08 14.26
CA ALA A 159 23.43 0.15 12.97
C ALA A 159 22.11 -0.64 13.01
N GLU A 160 21.16 -0.26 12.17
CA GLU A 160 19.86 -0.91 12.09
C GLU A 160 19.40 -1.09 10.64
N GLU A 161 18.82 -2.25 10.38
CA GLU A 161 17.97 -2.54 9.24
C GLU A 161 16.53 -2.78 9.73
N PRO A 162 15.53 -2.81 8.83
CA PRO A 162 14.15 -3.09 9.23
C PRO A 162 13.96 -4.43 9.97
N LEU A 163 14.78 -5.45 9.71
CA LEU A 163 14.64 -6.81 10.26
C LEU A 163 15.83 -7.30 11.10
N ALA A 164 16.90 -6.51 11.20
CA ALA A 164 18.11 -6.87 11.94
C ALA A 164 18.76 -5.62 12.52
N ARG A 165 19.57 -5.78 13.56
CA ARG A 165 20.35 -4.70 14.16
C ARG A 165 21.74 -5.17 14.52
N VAL A 166 22.65 -4.22 14.63
CA VAL A 166 24.04 -4.45 15.01
C VAL A 166 24.27 -3.86 16.38
N ILE A 167 24.83 -4.65 17.30
CA ILE A 167 25.08 -4.23 18.68
C ILE A 167 26.52 -4.49 19.10
N ARG A 168 27.07 -3.62 19.95
CA ARG A 168 28.34 -3.92 20.65
C ARG A 168 28.11 -5.02 21.67
N ASP A 169 29.02 -6.00 21.70
CA ASP A 169 29.01 -7.03 22.73
C ASP A 169 29.26 -6.39 24.11
N ALA A 170 28.53 -6.85 25.14
CA ALA A 170 28.73 -6.40 26.52
C ALA A 170 29.97 -7.03 27.15
N TYR A 171 30.41 -8.18 26.62
CA TYR A 171 31.57 -8.94 27.07
C TYR A 171 32.46 -9.26 25.86
N PRO A 172 33.06 -8.22 25.22
CA PRO A 172 33.78 -8.37 23.97
C PRO A 172 35.03 -9.25 24.13
N VAL A 173 35.22 -10.19 23.20
CA VAL A 173 36.45 -11.02 23.13
C VAL A 173 37.61 -10.22 22.53
N THR A 174 37.30 -9.30 21.61
CA THR A 174 38.25 -8.38 20.98
C THR A 174 37.68 -6.98 20.94
N ASP A 175 38.55 -5.98 20.77
CA ASP A 175 38.11 -4.61 20.55
C ASP A 175 37.06 -4.53 19.44
N LEU A 176 36.00 -3.78 19.71
CA LEU A 176 34.88 -3.58 18.79
C LEU A 176 34.11 -4.86 18.42
N HIS A 177 34.19 -5.93 19.21
CA HIS A 177 33.38 -7.13 19.00
C HIS A 177 31.89 -6.78 18.96
N THR A 178 31.20 -7.34 17.98
CA THR A 178 29.89 -6.89 17.53
C THR A 178 29.03 -8.07 17.15
N LEU A 179 27.74 -7.99 17.47
CA LEU A 179 26.76 -9.02 17.14
C LEU A 179 25.74 -8.46 16.14
N ILE A 180 25.39 -9.28 15.16
CA ILE A 180 24.24 -9.02 14.27
C ILE A 180 23.08 -9.84 14.80
N VAL A 181 22.01 -9.16 15.20
CA VAL A 181 20.87 -9.75 15.91
C VAL A 181 19.59 -9.52 15.09
N PRO A 182 18.83 -10.57 14.73
CA PRO A 182 17.53 -10.40 14.08
C PRO A 182 16.56 -9.69 15.03
N ARG A 183 15.59 -8.95 14.49
CA ARG A 183 14.55 -8.31 15.33
C ARG A 183 13.60 -9.33 15.93
N ARG A 184 13.23 -10.36 15.17
CA ARG A 184 12.37 -11.45 15.65
C ARG A 184 13.15 -12.33 16.60
N HIS A 185 12.53 -12.68 17.73
CA HIS A 185 13.07 -13.68 18.63
C HIS A 185 13.03 -15.06 17.96
N VAL A 186 14.20 -15.67 17.78
CA VAL A 186 14.37 -17.04 17.27
C VAL A 186 15.50 -17.73 18.02
N ALA A 187 15.37 -19.04 18.23
CA ALA A 187 16.38 -19.82 18.94
C ALA A 187 17.59 -20.14 18.04
N SER A 188 17.39 -20.20 16.72
CA SER A 188 18.41 -20.65 15.78
C SER A 188 18.46 -19.84 14.49
N TYR A 189 19.68 -19.73 13.93
CA TYR A 189 19.93 -19.21 12.58
C TYR A 189 19.05 -19.90 11.51
N PHE A 190 18.78 -21.20 11.66
CA PHE A 190 18.02 -21.98 10.68
C PHE A 190 16.52 -21.63 10.63
N GLU A 191 16.02 -20.88 11.61
CA GLU A 191 14.64 -20.40 11.66
C GLU A 191 14.46 -19.05 10.95
N LEU A 192 15.55 -18.43 10.50
CA LEU A 192 15.50 -17.15 9.80
C LEU A 192 14.96 -17.30 8.38
N GLY A 193 13.97 -16.47 8.06
CA GLY A 193 13.48 -16.30 6.70
C GLY A 193 14.52 -15.60 5.81
N ARG A 194 14.36 -15.73 4.50
CA ARG A 194 15.31 -15.18 3.52
C ARG A 194 15.48 -13.66 3.63
N SER A 195 14.41 -12.94 3.97
CA SER A 195 14.44 -11.49 4.19
C SER A 195 15.25 -11.11 5.42
N GLU A 196 15.11 -11.85 6.52
CA GLU A 196 15.87 -11.65 7.76
C GLU A 196 17.35 -11.96 7.53
N LEU A 197 17.66 -13.09 6.88
CA LEU A 197 19.03 -13.44 6.48
C LEU A 197 19.67 -12.35 5.61
N ASN A 198 18.93 -11.84 4.62
CA ASN A 198 19.43 -10.76 3.77
C ASN A 198 19.65 -9.46 4.56
N ALA A 199 18.80 -9.13 5.53
CA ALA A 199 18.99 -7.96 6.39
C ALA A 199 20.24 -8.13 7.26
N CYS A 200 20.45 -9.31 7.85
CA CYS A 200 21.67 -9.61 8.61
C CYS A 200 22.93 -9.50 7.75
N ASN A 201 22.90 -10.00 6.51
CA ASN A 201 24.07 -10.00 5.62
C ASN A 201 24.41 -8.61 5.01
N ARG A 202 23.52 -7.63 5.11
CA ARG A 202 23.76 -6.26 4.61
C ARG A 202 24.45 -5.35 5.63
N LEU A 203 24.45 -5.76 6.90
CA LEU A 203 25.04 -5.05 8.03
C LEU A 203 26.49 -5.48 8.23
#